data_AF-A0A3C0PBB5-F1
#
_entry.id   AF-A0A3C0PBB5-F1
#
_cell.length_a   1.000
_cell.length_b   1.000
_cell.length_c   1.000
_cell.angle_alpha   90.00
_cell.angle_beta   90.00
_cell.angle_gamma   90.00
#
_symmetry.space_group_name_H-M   'P 1'
#
loop_
_entity.id
_entity.type
_entity.pdbx_description
1 polymer ?
#
loop_
_entity_poly.entity_id
_entity_poly.type
_entity_poly.pdbx_seq_one_letter_code
_entity_poly.pdbx_strand_id
1 'polypeptide(L)'
;MTCVGRFPSINVGERVELEGTIVKNDKYGEQISVQNVKVLPPNDIEGIKKYLSSGLIRGIGIVTANNIVDMFGKDTLEVIEFAPLRLAEVRGVSKEKALSIANTFKDI
;
A
#
# COMPACT_ATOMS: atom_id res chain seq x y z
N MET A 1 18.61 15.23 4.44
CA MET A 1 18.72 14.49 3.17
C MET A 1 17.49 14.84 2.34
N THR A 2 17.68 15.34 1.12
CA THR A 2 16.59 15.81 0.27
C THR A 2 16.43 14.86 -0.91
N CYS A 3 15.23 14.30 -1.09
CA CYS A 3 14.92 13.41 -2.21
C CYS A 3 14.18 14.19 -3.29
N VAL A 4 14.60 14.07 -4.54
CA VAL A 4 14.02 14.74 -5.70
C VAL A 4 13.74 13.71 -6.80
N GLY A 5 12.59 13.82 -7.47
CA GLY A 5 12.17 12.83 -8.46
C GLY A 5 10.68 12.95 -8.76
N ARG A 6 10.17 12.02 -9.57
CA ARG A 6 8.73 11.83 -9.74
C ARG A 6 8.26 10.85 -8.69
N PHE A 7 7.35 11.31 -7.83
CA PHE A 7 6.74 10.48 -6.81
C PHE A 7 5.28 10.22 -7.20
N PRO A 8 4.76 9.00 -6.96
CA PRO A 8 3.31 8.80 -6.94
C PRO A 8 2.69 9.65 -5.81
N SER A 9 1.37 9.72 -5.74
CA SER A 9 0.69 10.36 -4.61
C SER A 9 1.06 9.63 -3.31
N ILE A 10 1.95 10.21 -2.51
CA ILE A 10 2.35 9.70 -1.20
C ILE A 10 1.61 10.51 -0.12
N ASN A 11 0.98 9.82 0.81
CA ASN A 11 0.26 10.42 1.92
C ASN A 11 1.12 10.46 3.19
N VAL A 12 0.87 11.45 4.03
CA VAL A 12 1.53 11.57 5.33
C VAL A 12 1.21 10.34 6.18
N GLY A 13 2.27 9.66 6.65
CA GLY A 13 2.19 8.43 7.43
C GLY A 13 2.36 7.14 6.62
N GLU A 14 2.46 7.22 5.28
CA GLU A 14 2.84 6.08 4.46
C GLU A 14 4.34 5.80 4.57
N ARG A 15 4.69 4.52 4.69
CA ARG A 15 6.08 4.08 4.59
C ARG A 15 6.41 3.88 3.12
N VAL A 16 7.50 4.48 2.67
CA VAL A 16 7.97 4.33 1.30
C VAL A 16 9.44 3.94 1.30
N GLU A 17 9.80 3.05 0.39
CA GLU A 17 11.17 2.75 0.02
C GLU A 17 11.51 3.54 -1.24
N LEU A 18 12.63 4.26 -1.19
CA LEU A 18 13.09 5.13 -2.28
C LEU A 18 14.43 4.61 -2.77
N GLU A 19 14.51 4.27 -4.04
CA GLU A 19 15.77 3.90 -4.69
C GLU A 19 16.19 5.01 -5.65
N GLY A 20 17.47 5.36 -5.60
CA GLY A 20 18.00 6.46 -6.38
C GLY A 20 19.49 6.65 -6.22
N THR A 21 20.01 7.62 -6.96
CA THR A 21 21.44 7.98 -6.94
C THR A 21 21.65 9.25 -6.15
N ILE A 22 22.71 9.27 -5.34
CA ILE A 22 23.15 10.51 -4.68
C ILE A 22 23.78 11.41 -5.74
N VAL A 23 23.29 12.65 -5.83
CA VAL A 23 23.76 13.69 -6.73
C VAL A 23 24.18 14.88 -5.89
N LYS A 24 25.38 15.41 -6.12
CA LYS A 24 25.88 16.58 -5.41
C LYS A 24 25.70 17.82 -6.27
N ASN A 25 24.98 18.80 -5.77
CA ASN A 25 24.79 20.09 -6.41
C ASN A 25 25.57 21.17 -5.66
N ASP A 26 26.40 21.95 -6.37
CA ASP A 26 27.23 23.00 -5.77
C ASP A 26 26.43 24.10 -5.04
N LYS A 27 25.14 24.27 -5.33
CA LYS A 27 24.25 25.23 -4.64
C LYS A 27 23.46 24.64 -3.47
N TYR A 28 23.11 23.36 -3.51
CA TYR A 28 22.12 22.76 -2.61
C TYR A 28 22.66 21.58 -1.78
N GLY A 29 23.90 21.17 -2.00
CA GLY A 29 24.51 20.03 -1.33
C GLY A 29 24.06 18.69 -1.94
N GLU A 30 24.09 17.63 -1.13
CA GLU A 30 23.76 16.28 -1.55
C GLU A 30 22.25 16.04 -1.58
N GLN A 31 21.76 15.54 -2.71
CA GLN A 31 20.36 15.17 -2.94
C GLN A 31 20.29 13.74 -3.47
N ILE A 32 19.19 13.05 -3.21
CA ILE A 32 18.92 11.75 -3.86
C ILE A 32 18.01 12.00 -5.05
N SER A 33 18.49 11.68 -6.24
CA SER A 33 17.65 11.59 -7.44
C SER A 33 16.96 10.23 -7.43
N VAL A 34 15.70 10.24 -7.02
CA VAL A 34 14.85 9.04 -6.88
C VAL A 34 14.39 8.57 -8.26
N GLN A 35 14.67 7.29 -8.53
CA GLN A 35 14.32 6.61 -9.78
C GLN A 35 13.14 5.67 -9.57
N ASN A 36 13.05 5.06 -8.38
CA ASN A 36 11.97 4.14 -8.04
C ASN A 36 11.41 4.47 -6.65
N VAL A 37 10.10 4.34 -6.51
CA VAL A 37 9.37 4.57 -5.27
C VAL A 37 8.45 3.38 -5.04
N LYS A 38 8.65 2.66 -3.95
CA LYS A 38 7.75 1.58 -3.53
C LYS A 38 7.04 1.97 -2.24
N VAL A 39 5.71 1.85 -2.24
CA VAL A 39 4.93 2.02 -1.01
C VAL A 39 5.02 0.72 -0.22
N LEU A 40 5.53 0.80 1.01
CA LEU A 40 5.66 -0.35 1.88
C LEU A 40 4.32 -0.61 2.60
N PRO A 41 3.91 -1.89 2.71
CA PRO A 41 2.73 -2.24 3.47
C PRO A 41 2.89 -1.83 4.94
N PRO A 42 1.89 -1.16 5.53
CA PRO A 42 1.92 -0.79 6.94
C PRO A 42 1.70 -2.02 7.84
N ASN A 43 2.19 -1.94 9.09
CA ASN A 43 2.06 -2.99 10.10
C ASN A 43 1.11 -2.62 11.26
N ASP A 44 0.39 -1.51 11.13
CA ASP A 44 -0.59 -1.02 12.10
C ASP A 44 -1.98 -0.91 11.46
N ILE A 45 -3.03 -1.12 12.28
CA ILE A 45 -4.43 -1.24 11.84
C ILE A 45 -4.88 -0.01 11.02
N GLU A 46 -4.61 1.20 11.52
CA GLU A 46 -4.97 2.43 10.81
C GLU A 46 -4.23 2.58 9.47
N GLY A 47 -2.97 2.17 9.44
CA GLY A 47 -2.18 2.13 8.22
C GLY A 47 -2.78 1.17 7.20
N ILE A 48 -3.13 -0.05 7.62
CA ILE A 48 -3.72 -1.07 6.74
C ILE A 48 -5.05 -0.56 6.17
N LYS A 49 -5.91 0.07 6.99
CA LYS A 49 -7.16 0.68 6.51
C LYS A 49 -6.89 1.72 5.42
N LYS A 50 -5.97 2.65 5.67
CA LYS A 50 -5.58 3.68 4.69
C LYS A 50 -5.02 3.06 3.42
N TYR A 51 -4.09 2.11 3.55
CA TYR A 51 -3.46 1.40 2.44
C TYR A 51 -4.48 0.70 1.55
N LEU A 52 -5.41 -0.05 2.12
CA LEU A 52 -6.48 -0.70 1.36
C LEU A 52 -7.45 0.29 0.70
N SER A 53 -7.73 1.42 1.35
CA SER A 53 -8.64 2.46 0.82
C SER A 53 -7.97 3.48 -0.11
N SER A 54 -6.65 3.41 -0.27
CA SER A 54 -5.84 4.39 -1.03
C SER A 54 -6.12 4.40 -2.53
N GLY A 55 -6.83 3.38 -3.03
CA GLY A 55 -7.04 3.16 -4.45
C GLY A 55 -5.90 2.38 -5.14
N LEU A 56 -4.83 2.01 -4.41
CA LEU A 56 -3.80 1.09 -4.92
C LEU A 56 -4.40 -0.27 -5.31
N ILE A 57 -5.34 -0.77 -4.50
CA ILE A 57 -6.06 -2.01 -4.77
C ILE A 57 -7.44 -1.69 -5.33
N ARG A 58 -7.62 -1.95 -6.63
CA ARG A 58 -8.90 -1.70 -7.31
C ARG A 58 -10.00 -2.56 -6.70
N GLY A 59 -11.16 -1.94 -6.48
CA GLY A 59 -12.33 -2.61 -5.91
C GLY A 59 -12.43 -2.55 -4.38
N ILE A 60 -11.43 -2.01 -3.68
CA ILE A 60 -11.54 -1.73 -2.24
C ILE A 60 -11.81 -0.25 -2.02
N GLY A 61 -13.05 0.06 -1.64
CA GLY A 61 -13.41 1.39 -1.11
C GLY A 61 -13.25 1.45 0.41
N ILE A 62 -13.37 2.65 0.98
CA ILE A 62 -13.23 2.92 2.42
C ILE A 62 -14.07 1.96 3.29
N VAL A 63 -15.32 1.72 2.92
CA VAL A 63 -16.22 0.83 3.68
C VAL A 63 -15.73 -0.63 3.65
N THR A 64 -15.30 -1.11 2.47
CA THR A 64 -14.77 -2.48 2.34
C THR A 64 -13.44 -2.62 3.08
N ALA A 65 -12.55 -1.63 2.97
CA ALA A 65 -11.28 -1.60 3.72
C ALA A 65 -11.53 -1.71 5.22
N ASN A 66 -12.46 -0.90 5.75
CA ASN A 66 -12.83 -0.95 7.16
C ASN A 66 -13.35 -2.34 7.56
N ASN A 67 -14.31 -2.91 6.82
CA ASN A 67 -14.86 -4.22 7.15
C ASN A 67 -13.82 -5.34 7.11
N ILE A 68 -12.89 -5.31 6.15
CA ILE A 68 -11.81 -6.30 6.06
C ILE A 68 -10.90 -6.18 7.29
N VAL A 69 -10.44 -4.98 7.61
CA VAL A 69 -9.53 -4.76 8.72
C VAL A 69 -10.20 -4.97 10.07
N ASP A 70 -11.50 -4.68 10.20
CA ASP A 70 -12.26 -4.96 11.43
C ASP A 70 -12.38 -6.47 11.68
N MET A 71 -12.34 -7.29 10.63
CA MET A 71 -12.37 -8.76 10.73
C MET A 71 -10.99 -9.38 10.98
N PHE A 72 -9.97 -8.96 10.23
CA PHE A 72 -8.65 -9.60 10.24
C PHE A 72 -7.56 -8.81 10.98
N GLY A 73 -7.84 -7.56 11.36
CA GLY A 73 -6.91 -6.72 12.12
C GLY A 73 -5.56 -6.55 11.42
N LYS A 74 -4.47 -6.82 12.15
CA LYS A 74 -3.10 -6.71 11.63
C LYS A 74 -2.76 -7.81 10.61
N ASP A 75 -3.47 -8.92 10.64
CA ASP A 75 -3.25 -10.07 9.76
C ASP A 75 -3.91 -9.89 8.39
N THR A 76 -4.58 -8.76 8.16
CA THR A 76 -5.32 -8.47 6.93
C THR A 76 -4.47 -8.66 5.66
N LEU A 77 -3.24 -8.14 5.65
CA LEU A 77 -2.38 -8.23 4.46
C LEU A 77 -1.92 -9.68 4.22
N GLU A 78 -1.62 -10.41 5.29
CA GLU A 78 -1.27 -11.84 5.23
C GLU A 78 -2.45 -12.67 4.71
N VAL A 79 -3.68 -12.36 5.15
CA VAL A 79 -4.90 -13.00 4.66
C VAL A 79 -5.11 -12.72 3.17
N ILE A 80 -4.86 -11.49 2.71
CA ILE A 80 -4.94 -11.15 1.28
C ILE A 80 -3.93 -11.98 0.46
N GLU A 81 -2.72 -12.16 0.97
CA GLU A 81 -1.63 -12.83 0.27
C GLU A 81 -1.79 -14.36 0.24
N PHE A 82 -2.01 -14.97 1.40
CA PHE A 82 -1.94 -16.43 1.58
C PHE A 82 -3.32 -17.10 1.65
N ALA A 83 -4.35 -16.40 2.11
CA ALA A 83 -5.68 -16.97 2.31
C ALA A 83 -6.81 -16.08 1.73
N PRO A 84 -6.71 -15.66 0.44
CA PRO A 84 -7.57 -14.61 -0.08
C PRO A 84 -9.05 -14.96 -0.05
N LEU A 85 -9.42 -16.25 -0.16
CA LEU A 85 -10.81 -16.70 -0.07
C LEU A 85 -11.47 -16.37 1.26
N ARG A 86 -10.72 -16.17 2.34
CA ARG A 86 -11.25 -15.71 3.63
C ARG A 86 -11.82 -14.30 3.56
N LEU A 87 -11.35 -13.46 2.64
CA LEU A 87 -11.95 -12.14 2.42
C LEU A 87 -13.44 -12.24 2.05
N ALA A 88 -13.89 -13.37 1.49
CA ALA A 88 -15.32 -13.59 1.19
C ALA A 88 -16.19 -13.82 2.45
N GLU A 89 -15.58 -13.99 3.63
CA GLU A 89 -16.27 -13.94 4.92
C GLU A 89 -16.71 -12.50 5.26
N VAL A 90 -16.05 -11.49 4.68
CA VAL A 90 -16.35 -10.08 4.91
C VAL A 90 -17.58 -9.65 4.12
N ARG A 91 -18.52 -8.99 4.79
CA ARG A 91 -19.73 -8.45 4.16
C ARG A 91 -19.38 -7.49 3.01
N GLY A 92 -19.90 -7.80 1.82
CA GLY A 92 -19.68 -6.99 0.60
C GLY A 92 -18.44 -7.41 -0.21
N VAL A 93 -17.81 -8.53 0.13
CA VAL A 93 -16.73 -9.15 -0.65
C VAL A 93 -17.20 -10.52 -1.16
N SER A 94 -17.31 -10.67 -2.48
CA SER A 94 -17.54 -11.98 -3.10
C SER A 94 -16.23 -12.74 -3.27
N LYS A 95 -16.29 -14.06 -3.51
CA LYS A 95 -15.09 -14.88 -3.80
C LYS A 95 -14.32 -14.35 -5.02
N GLU A 96 -15.02 -13.89 -6.06
CA GLU A 96 -14.39 -13.28 -7.24
C GLU A 96 -13.68 -11.97 -6.88
N LYS A 97 -14.31 -11.12 -6.06
CA LYS A 97 -13.71 -9.88 -5.59
C LYS A 97 -12.47 -10.14 -4.73
N ALA A 98 -12.54 -11.16 -3.85
CA ALA A 98 -11.42 -11.59 -3.02
C ALA A 98 -10.21 -12.02 -3.86
N LEU A 99 -10.42 -12.81 -4.91
CA LEU A 99 -9.35 -13.22 -5.83
C LEU A 99 -8.79 -12.04 -6.62
N SER A 100 -9.65 -11.12 -7.06
CA SER A 100 -9.23 -9.90 -7.78
C SER A 100 -8.35 -8.99 -6.90
N ILE A 101 -8.73 -8.82 -5.64
CA ILE A 101 -7.95 -8.10 -4.62
C ILE A 101 -6.56 -8.74 -4.47
N ALA A 102 -6.52 -10.06 -4.31
CA ALA A 102 -5.27 -10.79 -4.12
C ALA A 102 -4.34 -10.73 -5.34
N ASN A 103 -4.90 -10.81 -6.55
CA ASN A 103 -4.13 -10.66 -7.78
C ASN A 103 -3.56 -9.25 -7.92
N THR A 104 -4.35 -8.22 -7.59
CA THR A 104 -3.86 -6.83 -7.60
C THR A 104 -2.76 -6.63 -6.56
N PHE A 105 -2.91 -7.22 -5.36
CA PHE A 105 -1.91 -7.13 -4.30
C PHE A 105 -0.57 -7.77 -4.68
N LYS A 106 -0.57 -8.86 -5.45
CA LYS A 106 0.64 -9.51 -5.96
C LYS A 106 1.38 -8.72 -7.04
N ASP A 107 0.71 -7.77 -7.68
CA ASP A 107 1.26 -6.95 -8.77
C ASP A 107 1.91 -5.64 -8.27
N ILE A 108 1.78 -5.35 -6.96
CA ILE A 108 2.33 -4.16 -6.26
C ILE A 108 3.69 -4.48 -5.63
#